data_AF-A0A3D0U5Y7-F1
#
_entry.id   AF-A0A3D0U5Y7-F1
#
_cell.length_a   1.000
_cell.length_b   1.000
_cell.length_c   1.000
_cell.angle_alpha   90.00
_cell.angle_beta   90.00
_cell.angle_gamma   90.00
#
_symmetry.space_group_name_H-M   'P 1'
#
loop_
_entity.id
_entity.type
_entity.pdbx_description
1 polymer ?
#
loop_
_entity_poly.entity_id
_entity_poly.type
_entity_poly.pdbx_seq_one_letter_code
_entity_poly.pdbx_strand_id
1 'polypeptide(L)'
;QPDESITLRLCGKRLGPGIDVRTIDLNLNPKSRGNKRSADAYERLLLDVIKGDQTLFLRQDELEQAWHWVDPILETWERTTSPPEHYASGSWGPAGSTLLLAKDGRLWFEGANGQGN
;
A
#
# COMPACT_ATOMS: atom_id res chain seq x y z
N GLN A 1 3.10 6.91 4.49
CA GLN A 1 3.40 7.96 5.50
C GLN A 1 4.76 7.63 6.09
N PRO A 2 5.79 8.50 5.95
CA PRO A 2 5.84 9.89 6.44
C PRO A 2 6.05 10.95 5.33
N ASP A 3 6.38 10.51 4.13
CA ASP A 3 6.48 11.32 2.92
C ASP A 3 5.46 10.80 1.89
N GLU A 4 4.34 11.50 1.78
CA GLU A 4 3.38 11.25 0.71
C GLU A 4 4.07 11.53 -0.62
N SER A 5 4.20 10.50 -1.44
CA SER A 5 4.74 10.61 -2.78
C SER A 5 4.04 9.61 -3.68
N ILE A 6 3.87 9.99 -4.95
CA ILE A 6 3.37 9.10 -5.99
C ILE A 6 4.54 8.87 -6.95
N THR A 7 4.98 7.62 -7.05
CA THR A 7 6.05 7.21 -7.99
C THR A 7 5.44 6.40 -9.12
N LEU A 8 5.63 6.85 -10.35
CA LEU A 8 5.25 6.14 -11.56
C LEU A 8 6.52 5.64 -12.28
N ARG A 9 6.66 4.33 -12.38
CA ARG A 9 7.77 3.67 -13.05
C ARG A 9 7.44 3.37 -14.51
N LEU A 10 8.19 3.95 -15.44
CA LEU A 10 7.96 3.87 -16.89
C LEU A 10 9.17 3.29 -17.61
N CYS A 11 8.95 2.66 -18.76
CA CYS A 11 10.02 2.26 -19.66
C CYS A 11 10.26 3.35 -20.70
N GLY A 12 11.40 4.03 -20.62
CA GLY A 12 11.82 5.04 -21.58
C GLY A 12 12.97 4.57 -22.46
N LYS A 13 13.02 5.02 -23.71
CA LYS A 13 14.18 4.79 -24.58
C LYS A 13 15.37 5.58 -24.05
N ARG A 14 16.53 4.94 -23.90
CA ARG A 14 17.80 5.62 -23.64
C ARG A 14 18.18 6.46 -24.85
N LEU A 15 18.51 7.73 -24.63
CA LEU A 15 19.08 8.59 -25.67
C LEU A 15 20.46 8.07 -26.07
N GLY A 16 20.61 7.64 -27.33
CA GLY A 16 21.85 7.09 -27.89
C GLY A 16 21.59 6.27 -29.16
N PRO A 17 22.64 5.85 -29.89
CA PRO A 17 22.51 4.92 -31.00
C PRO A 17 22.07 3.54 -30.48
N GLY A 18 21.00 2.99 -31.06
CA GLY A 18 20.41 1.70 -30.69
C GLY A 18 19.02 1.80 -30.03
N ILE A 19 18.39 0.64 -29.85
CA ILE A 19 17.15 0.48 -29.08
C ILE A 19 17.54 -0.12 -27.74
N ASP A 20 17.76 0.74 -26.75
CA ASP A 20 17.94 0.35 -25.35
C ASP A 20 16.83 1.00 -24.52
N VAL A 21 16.15 0.19 -23.71
CA VAL A 21 15.02 0.61 -22.88
C VAL A 21 15.47 0.60 -21.44
N ARG A 22 15.22 1.71 -20.73
CA ARG A 22 15.53 1.85 -19.31
C ARG A 22 14.30 2.23 -18.52
N THR A 23 14.26 1.75 -17.30
CA THR A 23 13.29 2.16 -16.30
C THR A 23 13.57 3.60 -15.86
N ILE A 24 12.55 4.45 -15.92
CA ILE A 24 12.55 5.85 -15.47
C ILE A 24 11.48 5.98 -14.39
N ASP A 25 11.84 6.57 -13.25
CA ASP A 25 10.91 6.83 -12.15
C ASP A 25 10.47 8.31 -12.19
N LEU A 26 9.17 8.54 -12.37
CA LEU A 26 8.54 9.86 -12.25
C LEU A 26 7.98 10.03 -10.84
N ASN A 27 8.56 10.93 -10.07
CA ASN A 27 8.17 11.18 -8.68
C ASN A 27 7.36 12.48 -8.54
N LEU A 28 6.15 12.36 -8.00
CA LEU A 28 5.32 13.49 -7.58
C LEU A 28 5.36 13.60 -6.05
N ASN A 29 6.03 14.63 -5.54
CA ASN A 29 6.06 14.94 -4.12
C ASN A 29 5.23 16.20 -3.84
N PRO A 30 4.07 16.11 -3.17
CA PRO A 30 3.21 17.26 -2.86
C PRO A 30 3.92 18.33 -2.02
N LYS A 31 4.87 17.94 -1.13
CA LYS A 31 5.63 18.87 -0.28
C LYS A 31 6.51 19.83 -1.10
N SER A 32 6.88 19.45 -2.33
CA SER A 32 7.67 20.31 -3.24
C SER A 32 6.90 21.55 -3.74
N ARG A 33 5.56 21.56 -3.66
CA ARG A 33 4.70 22.65 -4.14
C ARG A 33 4.39 23.72 -3.07
N GLY A 34 5.00 23.62 -1.89
CA GLY A 34 4.86 24.58 -0.79
C GLY A 34 4.45 23.91 0.51
N ASN A 35 5.00 24.40 1.63
CA ASN A 35 4.78 23.87 2.97
C ASN A 35 3.41 24.32 3.52
N LYS A 36 2.32 23.91 2.87
CA LYS A 36 0.97 24.10 3.41
C LYS A 36 0.72 22.97 4.39
N ARG A 37 0.42 23.30 5.65
CA ARG A 37 0.02 22.31 6.67
C ARG A 37 -1.11 21.46 6.09
N SER A 38 -0.87 20.15 5.95
CA SER A 38 -1.95 19.21 5.72
C SER A 38 -2.78 19.12 7.00
N ALA A 39 -4.10 19.17 6.88
CA ALA A 39 -4.98 18.92 8.02
C ALA A 39 -4.76 17.49 8.49
N ASP A 40 -4.75 17.28 9.81
CA ASP A 40 -4.69 15.92 10.35
C ASP A 40 -5.94 15.14 9.93
N ALA A 41 -5.84 13.80 9.89
CA ALA A 41 -6.93 12.94 9.45
C ALA A 41 -8.23 13.21 10.22
N TYR A 42 -8.13 13.41 11.54
CA TYR A 42 -9.30 13.73 12.38
C TYR A 42 -9.81 15.15 12.18
N GLU A 43 -8.93 16.14 11.98
CA GLU A 43 -9.35 17.52 11.68
C GLU A 43 -10.20 17.56 10.41
N ARG A 44 -9.80 16.79 9.40
CA ARG A 44 -10.55 16.66 8.14
C ARG A 44 -11.90 15.98 8.36
N LEU A 45 -11.93 14.85 9.04
CA LEU A 45 -13.18 14.12 9.30
C LEU A 45 -14.20 14.98 10.07
N LEU A 46 -13.75 15.71 11.10
CA LEU A 46 -14.63 16.60 11.87
C LEU A 46 -15.18 17.74 11.02
N LEU A 47 -14.35 18.33 10.16
CA LEU A 47 -14.79 19.38 9.24
C LEU A 47 -15.84 18.84 8.25
N ASP A 48 -15.68 17.61 7.78
CA ASP A 48 -16.61 16.98 6.84
C ASP A 48 -17.96 16.67 7.52
N VAL A 49 -17.98 16.28 8.80
CA VAL A 49 -19.22 16.16 9.60
C VAL A 49 -19.95 17.50 9.70
N ILE A 50 -19.24 18.59 10.00
CA ILE A 50 -19.84 19.93 10.11
C ILE A 50 -20.44 20.38 8.77
N LYS A 51 -19.80 20.01 7.66
CA LYS A 51 -20.26 20.31 6.30
C LYS A 51 -21.36 19.37 5.80
N GLY A 52 -21.68 18.30 6.54
CA GLY A 52 -22.60 17.26 6.11
C GLY A 52 -22.07 16.43 4.93
N ASP A 53 -20.75 16.39 4.72
CA ASP A 53 -20.12 15.58 3.68
C ASP A 53 -19.79 14.18 4.23
N GLN A 54 -20.44 13.16 3.66
CA GLN A 54 -20.31 11.77 4.09
C GLN A 54 -19.31 10.97 3.25
N THR A 55 -18.58 11.59 2.32
CA THR A 55 -17.74 10.89 1.33
C THR A 55 -16.61 10.07 1.96
N LEU A 56 -16.07 10.51 3.11
CA LEU A 56 -15.00 9.81 3.83
C LEU A 56 -15.50 8.88 4.94
N PHE A 57 -16.81 8.67 5.03
CA PHE A 57 -17.42 7.78 6.02
C PHE A 57 -17.86 6.49 5.35
N LEU A 58 -17.59 5.37 6.03
CA LEU A 58 -18.05 4.06 5.59
C LEU A 58 -19.58 4.01 5.67
N ARG A 59 -20.20 3.51 4.60
CA ARG A 59 -21.64 3.24 4.58
C ARG A 59 -21.92 1.89 5.22
N GLN A 60 -23.13 1.70 5.74
CA GLN A 60 -23.51 0.47 6.44
C GLN A 60 -23.41 -0.76 5.53
N ASP A 61 -23.87 -0.65 4.29
CA ASP A 61 -23.80 -1.72 3.28
C ASP A 61 -22.35 -2.08 2.94
N GLU A 62 -21.47 -1.08 2.77
CA GLU A 62 -20.03 -1.31 2.56
C GLU A 62 -19.38 -2.03 3.74
N LEU A 63 -19.76 -1.67 4.97
CA LEU A 63 -19.28 -2.31 6.19
C LEU A 63 -19.74 -3.78 6.28
N GLU A 64 -21.03 -4.05 6.02
CA GLU A 64 -21.57 -5.41 6.00
C GLU A 64 -20.86 -6.28 4.95
N GLN A 65 -20.55 -5.73 3.76
CA GLN A 65 -19.79 -6.45 2.76
C GLN A 65 -18.34 -6.70 3.19
N ALA A 66 -17.67 -5.73 3.81
CA ALA A 66 -16.32 -5.92 4.33
C ALA A 66 -16.27 -7.07 5.35
N TRP A 67 -17.24 -7.11 6.28
CA TRP A 67 -17.35 -8.20 7.25
C TRP A 67 -17.65 -9.55 6.61
N HIS A 68 -18.52 -9.60 5.60
CA HIS A 68 -18.78 -10.84 4.85
C HIS A 68 -17.50 -11.48 4.27
N TRP A 69 -16.46 -10.70 3.94
CA TRP A 69 -15.17 -11.24 3.51
C TRP A 69 -14.25 -11.64 4.66
N VAL A 70 -14.32 -10.94 5.79
CA VAL A 70 -13.41 -11.15 6.94
C VAL A 70 -13.89 -12.32 7.82
N ASP A 71 -15.20 -12.46 8.04
CA ASP A 71 -15.77 -13.46 8.95
C ASP A 71 -15.33 -14.89 8.62
N PRO A 72 -15.39 -15.37 7.36
CA PRO A 72 -14.97 -16.73 7.04
C PRO A 72 -13.49 -16.99 7.30
N ILE A 73 -12.64 -15.96 7.17
CA ILE A 73 -11.20 -16.05 7.45
C ILE A 73 -10.99 -16.22 8.95
N LEU A 74 -11.68 -15.42 9.77
CA LEU A 74 -11.61 -15.51 11.23
C LEU A 74 -12.16 -16.84 11.75
N GLU A 75 -13.33 -17.28 11.28
CA GLU A 75 -13.92 -18.56 11.65
C GLU A 75 -13.00 -19.75 11.32
N THR A 76 -12.36 -19.71 10.14
CA THR A 76 -11.39 -20.74 9.75
C THR A 76 -10.15 -20.70 10.62
N TRP A 77 -9.69 -19.51 10.99
CA TRP A 77 -8.55 -19.31 11.87
C TRP A 77 -8.80 -19.89 13.27
N GLU A 78 -9.97 -19.63 13.86
CA GLU A 78 -10.35 -20.15 15.18
C GLU A 78 -10.48 -21.68 15.21
N ARG A 79 -10.92 -22.28 14.09
CA ARG A 79 -11.05 -23.73 13.95
C ARG A 79 -9.73 -24.44 13.63
N THR A 80 -8.73 -23.71 13.16
CA THR A 80 -7.45 -24.26 12.72
C THR A 80 -6.46 -24.31 13.88
N THR A 81 -5.84 -25.47 14.10
CA THR A 81 -4.82 -25.66 15.15
C THR A 81 -3.41 -25.25 14.69
N SER A 82 -3.23 -24.91 13.42
CA SER A 82 -1.94 -24.49 12.87
C SER A 82 -1.63 -23.05 13.27
N PRO A 83 -0.50 -22.79 13.96
CA PRO A 83 -0.08 -21.43 14.27
C PRO A 83 0.34 -20.67 13.01
N PRO A 84 0.32 -19.32 13.04
CA PRO A 84 0.91 -18.49 11.98
C PRO A 84 2.38 -18.84 11.75
N GLU A 85 2.83 -18.71 10.51
CA GLU A 85 4.25 -18.86 10.16
C GLU A 85 5.10 -17.79 10.87
N HIS A 86 6.19 -18.22 11.50
CA HIS A 86 7.15 -17.31 12.12
C HIS A 86 8.02 -16.62 11.08
N TYR A 87 8.42 -15.39 11.39
CA TYR A 87 9.34 -14.60 10.57
C TYR A 87 10.28 -13.78 11.47
N ALA A 88 11.46 -13.44 10.96
CA ALA A 88 12.41 -12.63 11.69
C ALA A 88 11.92 -11.18 11.81
N SER A 89 12.11 -10.55 12.97
CA SER A 89 11.80 -9.11 13.12
C SER A 89 12.61 -8.27 12.14
N GLY A 90 11.96 -7.32 11.47
CA GLY A 90 12.57 -6.50 10.40
C GLY A 90 12.59 -7.17 9.02
N SER A 91 12.14 -8.42 8.90
CA SER A 91 11.90 -9.03 7.58
C SER A 91 10.53 -8.66 7.02
N TRP A 92 10.34 -8.88 5.71
CA TRP A 92 9.08 -8.64 4.99
C TRP A 92 7.97 -9.66 5.29
N GLY A 93 8.19 -10.58 6.23
CA GLY A 93 7.26 -11.64 6.60
C GLY A 93 7.76 -13.03 6.27
N PRO A 94 6.92 -14.06 6.46
CA PRO A 94 7.31 -15.44 6.28
C PRO A 94 7.37 -15.83 4.79
N ALA A 95 8.03 -16.96 4.50
CA ALA A 95 8.15 -17.48 3.14
C ALA A 95 6.78 -17.73 2.47
N GLY A 96 5.75 -18.08 3.25
CA GLY A 96 4.37 -18.20 2.78
C GLY A 96 3.83 -16.93 2.10
N SER A 97 4.24 -15.74 2.54
CA SER A 97 3.82 -14.46 1.93
C SER A 97 4.36 -14.30 0.51
N THR A 98 5.64 -14.64 0.29
CA THR A 98 6.25 -14.58 -1.05
C THR A 98 5.71 -15.69 -1.96
N LEU A 99 5.54 -16.89 -1.42
CA LEU A 99 4.97 -18.02 -2.15
C LEU A 99 3.52 -17.74 -2.60
N LEU A 100 2.74 -17.01 -1.80
CA LEU A 100 1.37 -16.63 -2.15
C LEU A 100 1.31 -15.84 -3.46
N LEU A 101 2.17 -14.83 -3.63
CA LEU A 101 2.21 -14.02 -4.87
C LEU A 101 2.88 -14.77 -6.02
N ALA A 102 3.88 -15.60 -5.72
CA ALA A 102 4.60 -16.38 -6.73
C ALA A 102 3.68 -17.37 -7.47
N LYS A 103 2.59 -17.84 -6.84
CA LYS A 103 1.56 -18.66 -7.49
C LYS A 103 0.95 -17.98 -8.72
N ASP A 104 0.80 -16.65 -8.68
CA ASP A 104 0.28 -15.84 -9.79
C ASP A 104 1.41 -15.20 -10.62
N GLY A 105 2.66 -15.64 -10.45
CA GLY A 105 3.82 -15.07 -11.13
C GLY A 105 4.15 -13.63 -10.71
N ARG A 106 3.66 -13.20 -9.54
CA ARG A 106 3.87 -11.85 -8.99
C ARG A 106 4.90 -11.88 -7.89
N LEU A 107 5.51 -10.73 -7.64
CA LEU A 107 6.44 -10.50 -6.53
C LEU A 107 6.00 -9.24 -5.79
N TRP A 108 6.22 -9.22 -4.48
CA TRP A 108 6.04 -8.01 -3.69
C TRP A 108 6.97 -6.92 -4.20
N PHE A 109 6.45 -5.70 -4.31
CA PHE A 109 7.30 -4.54 -4.58
C PHE A 109 8.04 -4.17 -3.30
N GLU A 110 9.25 -4.70 -3.15
CA GLU A 110 10.17 -4.27 -2.11
C GLU A 110 10.74 -2.92 -2.53
N GLY A 111 10.15 -1.83 -2.02
CA GLY A 111 10.74 -0.50 -2.17
C GLY A 111 12.19 -0.52 -1.66
N ALA A 112 13.09 0.20 -2.34
CA ALA A 112 14.50 0.25 -2.01
C ALA A 112 14.76 0.93 -0.64
N ASN A 113 14.43 0.26 0.45
CA ASN A 113 14.93 0.53 1.78
C ASN A 113 15.90 -0.60 2.13
N GLY A 114 17.13 -0.50 1.60
CA GLY A 114 18.12 -1.56 1.81
C GLY A 114 19.50 -1.37 1.15
N GLN A 115 19.82 -0.24 0.51
CA GLN A 115 21.21 0.12 0.23
C GLN A 115 21.50 1.54 0.74
N GLY A 116 21.99 1.56 1.97
CA GLY A 116 22.49 2.73 2.67
C GLY A 116 23.45 2.26 3.76
N ASN A 117 24.60 1.74 3.33
CA ASN A 117 25.87 1.99 4.00
C ASN A 117 26.74 2.73 2.98
#